data_AF-A0A853GWV8-F1
#
_entry.id   AF-A0A853GWV8-F1
#
_cell.length_a   1.000
_cell.length_b   1.000
_cell.length_c   1.000
_cell.angle_alpha   90.00
_cell.angle_beta   90.00
_cell.angle_gamma   90.00
#
_symmetry.space_group_name_H-M   'P 1'
#
loop_
_entity.id
_entity.type
_entity.pdbx_description
1 polymer ?
#
loop_
_entity_poly.entity_id
_entity_poly.type
_entity_poly.pdbx_seq_one_letter_code
_entity_poly.pdbx_strand_id
1 'polypeptide(L)'
;MSDPAVVYVAPRRAGGFWFLLLGLLLGVLLGGFGARYWFQGEATRQFNTMKSMLQNELVEARAELAASQAHIDALTGNLMVEEGTRKGLESTLQSTQAELGQAREHLAFFEQLFPPGKQGAVSIRGLEAKRQGAGLQYRAIFMRNANNAPKFEGVLQFVVEGRADGKPLTVTLENRPQLEFDAFQRSAGILNLPEGFEPDKLTLNVLEGKAVRASHTVDVAPAE
;
A
#
# COMPACT_ATOMS: atom_id res chain seq x y z
N MET A 1 95.65 -76.31 -83.80
CA MET A 1 94.60 -75.59 -84.55
C MET A 1 93.89 -74.65 -83.57
N SER A 2 94.07 -73.35 -83.79
CA SER A 2 93.17 -72.20 -83.45
C SER A 2 92.74 -71.89 -81.99
N ASP A 3 93.06 -70.64 -81.60
CA ASP A 3 92.58 -69.72 -80.52
C ASP A 3 91.03 -69.48 -80.55
N PRO A 4 90.33 -68.73 -79.63
CA PRO A 4 90.86 -67.85 -78.56
C PRO A 4 90.07 -67.69 -77.22
N ALA A 5 90.68 -66.86 -76.36
CA ALA A 5 90.10 -65.78 -75.53
C ALA A 5 89.82 -66.02 -74.02
N VAL A 6 90.60 -65.25 -73.23
CA VAL A 6 90.52 -65.03 -71.78
C VAL A 6 89.52 -63.91 -71.47
N VAL A 7 88.72 -64.06 -70.40
CA VAL A 7 87.98 -62.96 -69.77
C VAL A 7 88.23 -62.99 -68.26
N TYR A 8 88.82 -61.91 -67.74
CA TYR A 8 89.04 -61.68 -66.30
C TYR A 8 87.99 -60.69 -65.79
N VAL A 9 87.25 -61.07 -64.75
CA VAL A 9 86.22 -60.22 -64.12
C VAL A 9 86.78 -59.62 -62.83
N ALA A 10 86.75 -58.29 -62.69
CA ALA A 10 87.14 -57.58 -61.47
C ALA A 10 85.95 -57.44 -60.48
N PRO A 11 86.16 -57.46 -59.15
CA PRO A 11 85.08 -57.48 -58.18
C PRO A 11 84.55 -56.08 -57.79
N ARG A 12 83.27 -56.07 -57.43
CA ARG A 12 82.46 -54.95 -56.93
C ARG A 12 83.01 -54.34 -55.62
N ARG A 13 82.94 -53.01 -55.49
CA ARG A 13 82.85 -52.31 -54.19
C ARG A 13 81.53 -51.54 -54.11
N ALA A 14 80.55 -52.13 -53.44
CA ALA A 14 79.28 -51.53 -53.06
C ALA A 14 79.34 -51.19 -51.56
N GLY A 15 79.34 -49.90 -51.19
CA GLY A 15 79.41 -49.50 -49.78
C GLY A 15 78.93 -48.08 -49.44
N GLY A 16 78.96 -47.12 -50.37
CA GLY A 16 78.55 -45.73 -50.10
C GLY A 16 77.04 -45.45 -50.22
N PHE A 17 76.34 -46.17 -51.09
CA PHE A 17 74.92 -45.91 -51.38
C PHE A 17 74.00 -46.21 -50.19
N TRP A 18 74.38 -47.18 -49.35
CA TRP A 18 73.60 -47.58 -48.18
C TRP A 18 73.55 -46.48 -47.10
N PHE A 19 74.64 -45.75 -46.88
CA PHE A 19 74.66 -44.65 -45.90
C PHE A 19 73.87 -43.42 -46.37
N LEU A 20 73.87 -43.12 -47.67
CA LEU A 20 73.04 -42.05 -48.24
C LEU A 20 71.56 -42.37 -48.15
N LEU A 21 71.17 -43.62 -48.44
CA LEU A 21 69.81 -44.10 -48.24
C LEU A 21 69.39 -44.02 -46.77
N LEU A 22 70.28 -44.41 -45.85
CA LEU A 22 69.99 -44.39 -44.42
C LEU A 22 69.80 -42.96 -43.90
N GLY A 23 70.62 -42.00 -44.35
CA GLY A 23 70.50 -40.59 -44.00
C GLY A 23 69.20 -39.96 -44.52
N LEU A 24 68.79 -40.27 -45.74
CA LEU A 24 67.52 -39.79 -46.31
C LEU A 24 66.32 -40.37 -45.55
N LEU A 25 66.37 -41.66 -45.22
CA LEU A 25 65.31 -42.34 -44.47
C LEU A 25 65.20 -41.74 -43.05
N LEU A 26 66.32 -41.42 -42.40
CA LEU A 26 66.34 -40.73 -41.11
C LEU A 26 65.81 -39.30 -41.21
N GLY A 27 66.15 -38.56 -42.27
CA GLY A 27 65.64 -37.22 -42.53
C GLY A 27 64.12 -37.19 -42.77
N VAL A 28 63.59 -38.16 -43.52
CA VAL A 28 62.13 -38.30 -43.73
C VAL A 28 61.42 -38.73 -42.44
N LEU A 29 62.03 -39.62 -41.65
CA LEU A 29 61.49 -40.01 -40.35
C LEU A 29 61.43 -38.84 -39.38
N LEU A 30 62.53 -38.09 -39.22
CA LEU A 30 62.60 -36.93 -38.33
C LEU A 30 61.73 -35.77 -38.82
N GLY A 31 61.72 -35.51 -40.13
CA GLY A 31 60.86 -34.49 -40.75
C GLY A 31 59.37 -34.83 -40.64
N GLY A 32 58.99 -36.09 -40.85
CA GLY A 32 57.62 -36.56 -40.67
C GLY A 32 57.18 -36.53 -39.20
N PHE A 33 58.07 -36.87 -38.26
CA PHE A 33 57.80 -36.80 -36.84
C PHE A 33 57.65 -35.35 -36.34
N GLY A 34 58.52 -34.45 -36.80
CA GLY A 34 58.43 -33.00 -36.54
C GLY A 34 57.18 -32.38 -37.15
N ALA A 35 56.86 -32.70 -38.41
CA ALA A 35 55.64 -32.24 -39.07
C ALA A 35 54.38 -32.73 -38.35
N ARG A 36 54.35 -33.99 -37.88
CA ARG A 36 53.22 -34.52 -37.11
C ARG A 36 53.04 -33.80 -35.77
N TYR A 37 54.13 -33.47 -35.08
CA TYR A 37 54.09 -32.72 -33.82
C TYR A 37 53.69 -31.26 -34.02
N TRP A 38 54.17 -30.62 -35.10
CA TRP A 38 53.86 -29.23 -35.40
C TRP A 38 52.42 -29.06 -35.92
N PHE A 39 51.95 -29.98 -36.77
CA PHE A 39 50.60 -29.96 -37.35
C PHE A 39 49.50 -30.38 -36.36
N GLN A 40 49.82 -31.14 -35.29
CA GLN A 40 48.86 -31.41 -34.21
C GLN A 40 48.51 -30.15 -33.41
N GLY A 41 49.44 -29.20 -33.25
CA GLY A 41 49.20 -27.96 -32.50
C GLY A 41 48.16 -27.03 -33.14
N GLU A 42 48.04 -27.04 -34.47
CA GLU A 42 47.08 -26.19 -35.21
C GLU A 42 45.67 -26.80 -35.23
N ALA A 43 45.55 -28.12 -35.44
CA ALA A 43 44.26 -28.81 -35.49
C ALA A 43 43.55 -28.85 -34.13
N THR A 44 44.28 -29.10 -33.04
CA THR A 44 43.67 -29.14 -31.69
C THR A 44 43.20 -27.76 -31.24
N ARG A 45 43.82 -26.67 -31.72
CA ARG A 45 43.37 -25.30 -31.45
C ARG A 45 42.02 -25.02 -32.08
N GLN A 46 41.81 -25.39 -33.35
CA GLN A 46 40.53 -25.16 -34.04
C GLN A 46 39.37 -25.99 -33.44
N PHE A 47 39.63 -27.24 -33.05
CA PHE A 47 38.63 -28.06 -32.34
C PHE A 47 38.32 -27.51 -30.95
N ASN A 48 39.33 -27.04 -30.22
CA ASN A 48 39.13 -26.44 -28.91
C ASN A 48 38.40 -25.09 -29.01
N THR A 49 38.66 -24.27 -30.04
CA THR A 49 37.92 -23.02 -30.26
C THR A 49 36.47 -23.27 -30.63
N MET A 50 36.20 -24.25 -31.50
CA MET A 50 34.83 -24.62 -31.86
C MET A 50 34.05 -25.17 -30.66
N LYS A 51 34.71 -26.02 -29.85
CA LYS A 51 34.12 -26.55 -28.62
C LYS A 51 33.90 -25.46 -27.58
N SER A 52 34.82 -24.52 -27.41
CA SER A 52 34.65 -23.39 -26.50
C SER A 52 33.55 -22.43 -26.98
N MET A 53 33.41 -22.21 -28.29
CA MET A 53 32.31 -21.41 -28.85
C MET A 53 30.96 -22.07 -28.58
N LEU A 54 30.81 -23.37 -28.86
CA LEU A 54 29.59 -24.12 -28.55
C LEU A 54 29.28 -24.16 -27.05
N GLN A 55 30.31 -24.28 -26.21
CA GLN A 55 30.13 -24.24 -24.75
C GLN A 55 29.69 -22.86 -24.29
N ASN A 56 30.27 -21.79 -24.84
CA ASN A 56 29.87 -20.42 -24.53
C ASN A 56 28.43 -20.17 -24.98
N GLU A 57 28.04 -20.62 -26.16
CA GLU A 57 26.68 -20.51 -26.69
C GLU A 57 25.67 -21.27 -25.83
N LEU A 58 26.02 -22.48 -25.34
CA LEU A 58 25.19 -23.22 -24.38
C LEU A 58 25.06 -22.53 -23.03
N VAL A 59 26.12 -21.87 -22.54
CA VAL A 59 26.08 -21.10 -21.30
C VAL A 59 25.21 -19.85 -21.48
N GLU A 60 25.33 -19.17 -22.61
CA GLU A 60 24.52 -18.00 -22.97
C GLU A 60 23.04 -18.35 -23.12
N ALA A 61 22.71 -19.40 -23.89
CA ALA A 61 21.33 -19.86 -24.04
C ALA A 61 20.71 -20.31 -22.72
N ARG A 62 21.50 -20.94 -21.83
CA ARG A 62 21.04 -21.29 -20.47
C ARG A 62 20.82 -20.05 -19.61
N ALA A 63 21.68 -19.04 -19.72
CA ALA A 63 21.53 -17.78 -19.00
C ALA A 63 20.28 -17.02 -19.48
N GLU A 64 20.00 -17.02 -20.79
CA GLU A 64 18.81 -16.42 -21.38
C GLU A 64 17.52 -17.14 -20.93
N LEU A 65 17.52 -18.48 -20.93
CA LEU A 65 16.40 -19.26 -20.44
C LEU A 65 16.15 -19.02 -18.95
N ALA A 66 17.21 -18.97 -18.14
CA ALA A 66 17.10 -18.65 -16.72
C ALA A 66 16.56 -17.23 -16.48
N ALA A 67 17.00 -16.25 -17.28
CA ALA A 67 16.49 -14.88 -17.20
C ALA A 67 15.01 -14.78 -17.61
N SER A 68 14.60 -15.50 -18.66
CA SER A 68 13.21 -15.58 -19.10
C SER A 68 12.32 -16.23 -18.04
N GLN A 69 12.77 -17.35 -17.45
CA GLN A 69 12.07 -18.03 -16.37
C GLN A 69 11.89 -17.11 -15.16
N ALA A 70 12.95 -16.41 -14.75
CA ALA A 70 12.88 -15.43 -13.66
C ALA A 70 11.90 -14.28 -13.96
N HIS A 71 11.80 -13.85 -15.22
CA HIS A 71 10.83 -12.84 -15.64
C HIS A 71 9.39 -13.36 -15.56
N ILE A 72 9.14 -14.61 -15.97
CA ILE A 72 7.83 -15.26 -15.84
C ILE A 72 7.44 -15.41 -14.37
N ASP A 73 8.38 -15.85 -13.52
CA ASP A 73 8.16 -16.01 -12.09
C ASP A 73 7.83 -14.65 -11.43
N ALA A 74 8.53 -13.58 -11.82
CA ALA A 74 8.25 -12.22 -11.37
C ALA A 74 6.87 -11.71 -11.82
N LEU A 75 6.47 -11.94 -13.08
CA LEU A 75 5.15 -11.57 -13.60
C LEU A 75 4.04 -12.35 -12.90
N THR A 76 4.25 -13.64 -12.64
CA THR A 76 3.32 -14.49 -11.92
C THR A 76 3.16 -14.03 -10.47
N GLY A 77 4.26 -13.66 -9.81
CA GLY A 77 4.23 -13.03 -8.49
C GLY A 77 3.44 -11.72 -8.47
N ASN A 78 3.68 -10.84 -9.44
CA ASN A 78 2.94 -9.58 -9.56
C ASN A 78 1.44 -9.79 -9.77
N LEU A 79 1.06 -10.73 -10.63
CA LEU A 79 -0.33 -11.08 -10.88
C LEU A 79 -1.00 -11.62 -9.61
N MET A 80 -0.34 -12.48 -8.85
CA MET A 80 -0.86 -13.00 -7.58
C MET A 80 -1.08 -11.87 -6.55
N VAL A 81 -0.16 -10.91 -6.47
CA VAL A 81 -0.31 -9.72 -5.61
C VAL A 81 -1.47 -8.85 -6.09
N GLU A 82 -1.60 -8.62 -7.39
CA GLU A 82 -2.70 -7.84 -7.97
C GLU A 82 -4.06 -8.49 -7.71
N GLU A 83 -4.20 -9.79 -7.97
CA GLU A 83 -5.42 -10.55 -7.68
C GLU A 83 -5.77 -10.53 -6.19
N GLY A 84 -4.77 -10.71 -5.32
CA GLY A 84 -4.94 -10.62 -3.87
C GLY A 84 -5.40 -9.23 -3.42
N THR A 85 -4.78 -8.19 -3.97
CA THR A 85 -5.14 -6.79 -3.71
C THR A 85 -6.56 -6.49 -4.19
N ARG A 86 -6.92 -6.92 -5.39
CA ARG A 86 -8.26 -6.75 -5.96
C ARG A 86 -9.33 -7.45 -5.11
N LYS A 87 -9.12 -8.72 -4.75
CA LYS A 87 -10.03 -9.45 -3.86
C LYS A 87 -10.16 -8.77 -2.48
N GLY A 88 -9.05 -8.28 -1.94
CA GLY A 88 -9.04 -7.50 -0.70
C GLY A 88 -9.90 -6.24 -0.82
N LEU A 89 -9.69 -5.45 -1.87
CA LEU A 89 -10.47 -4.22 -2.15
C LEU A 89 -11.96 -4.52 -2.35
N GLU A 90 -12.31 -5.58 -3.09
CA GLU A 90 -13.69 -6.02 -3.29
C GLU A 90 -14.35 -6.39 -1.95
N SER A 91 -13.65 -7.14 -1.09
CA SER A 91 -14.13 -7.50 0.25
C SER A 91 -14.32 -6.28 1.15
N THR A 92 -13.35 -5.35 1.16
CA THR A 92 -13.45 -4.09 1.92
C THR A 92 -14.60 -3.21 1.42
N LEU A 93 -14.83 -3.14 0.11
CA LEU A 93 -15.96 -2.39 -0.45
C LEU A 93 -17.30 -3.01 0.00
N GLN A 94 -17.43 -4.33 -0.05
CA GLN A 94 -18.64 -5.03 0.40
C GLN A 94 -18.90 -4.81 1.89
N SER A 95 -17.87 -4.91 2.75
CA SER A 95 -18.03 -4.68 4.18
C SER A 95 -18.44 -3.24 4.47
N THR A 96 -17.78 -2.27 3.84
CA THR A 96 -18.09 -0.84 4.01
C THR A 96 -19.51 -0.52 3.54
N GLN A 97 -19.96 -1.11 2.43
CA GLN A 97 -21.32 -0.94 1.94
C GLN A 97 -22.35 -1.54 2.90
N ALA A 98 -22.07 -2.71 3.48
CA ALA A 98 -22.93 -3.34 4.49
C ALA A 98 -23.03 -2.48 5.76
N GLU A 99 -21.90 -1.97 6.26
CA GLU A 99 -21.86 -1.06 7.41
C GLU A 99 -22.65 0.22 7.16
N LEU A 100 -22.52 0.80 5.96
CA LEU A 100 -23.29 1.99 5.56
C LEU A 100 -24.79 1.68 5.49
N GLY A 101 -25.17 0.50 4.99
CA GLY A 101 -26.55 0.04 4.97
C GLY A 101 -27.13 -0.07 6.39
N GLN A 102 -26.40 -0.74 7.29
CA GLN A 102 -26.80 -0.90 8.68
C GLN A 102 -26.91 0.45 9.42
N ALA A 103 -25.94 1.36 9.23
CA ALA A 103 -25.96 2.69 9.83
C ALA A 103 -27.18 3.51 9.35
N ARG A 104 -27.53 3.40 8.06
CA ARG A 104 -28.72 4.04 7.49
C ARG A 104 -30.02 3.45 8.04
N GLU A 105 -30.10 2.12 8.17
CA GLU A 105 -31.26 1.45 8.75
C GLU A 105 -31.46 1.84 10.22
N HIS A 106 -30.37 1.90 11.01
CA HIS A 106 -30.41 2.38 12.37
C HIS A 106 -30.89 3.84 12.44
N LEU A 107 -30.42 4.71 11.54
CA LEU A 107 -30.87 6.10 11.49
C LEU A 107 -32.36 6.19 11.13
N ALA A 108 -32.83 5.42 10.14
CA ALA A 108 -34.23 5.38 9.74
C ALA A 108 -35.14 4.86 10.88
N PHE A 109 -34.68 3.85 11.61
CA PHE A 109 -35.35 3.36 12.82
C PHE A 109 -35.46 4.45 13.89
N PHE A 110 -34.36 5.18 14.16
CA PHE A 110 -34.41 6.30 15.10
C PHE A 110 -35.35 7.41 14.61
N GLU A 111 -35.33 7.76 13.32
CA GLU A 111 -36.26 8.74 12.76
C GLU A 111 -37.73 8.31 12.87
N GLN A 112 -38.05 7.03 12.68
CA GLN A 112 -39.42 6.50 12.83
C GLN A 112 -39.93 6.57 14.28
N LEU A 113 -39.01 6.53 15.26
CA LEU A 113 -39.35 6.72 16.67
C LEU A 113 -39.56 8.18 17.07
N PHE A 114 -39.12 9.14 16.26
CA PHE A 114 -39.40 10.55 16.47
C PHE A 114 -40.59 10.99 15.61
N PRO A 115 -41.75 11.37 16.19
CA PRO A 115 -42.82 11.95 15.40
C PRO A 115 -42.28 13.15 14.64
N PRO A 116 -42.56 13.31 13.33
CA PRO A 116 -42.09 14.46 12.58
C PRO A 116 -42.57 15.72 13.30
N GLY A 117 -41.60 16.54 13.73
CA GLY A 117 -41.89 17.83 14.34
C GLY A 117 -42.78 18.64 13.40
N LYS A 118 -43.70 19.43 13.96
CA LYS A 118 -44.58 20.31 13.18
C LYS A 118 -43.76 21.16 12.20
N GLN A 119 -44.30 21.46 11.02
CA GLN A 119 -43.62 22.31 10.04
C GLN A 119 -43.18 23.63 10.69
N GLY A 120 -41.91 24.01 10.51
CA GLY A 120 -41.29 25.15 11.17
C GLY A 120 -40.75 24.90 12.59
N ALA A 121 -40.84 23.67 13.11
CA ALA A 121 -40.31 23.33 14.43
C ALA A 121 -38.78 23.42 14.45
N VAL A 122 -38.26 24.01 15.52
CA VAL A 122 -36.85 24.00 15.86
C VAL A 122 -36.54 22.75 16.67
N SER A 123 -35.38 22.15 16.42
CA SER A 123 -34.89 20.96 17.10
C SER A 123 -33.42 21.14 17.47
N ILE A 124 -33.04 20.61 18.64
CA ILE A 124 -31.64 20.48 19.05
C ILE A 124 -31.21 19.07 18.64
N ARG A 125 -30.34 18.96 17.63
CA ARG A 125 -29.90 17.69 17.04
C ARG A 125 -28.69 17.09 17.71
N GLY A 126 -27.89 17.93 18.36
CA GLY A 126 -26.77 17.49 19.18
C GLY A 126 -26.54 18.51 20.27
N LEU A 127 -26.21 18.01 21.46
CA LEU A 127 -25.76 18.80 22.59
C LEU A 127 -24.66 18.00 23.29
N GLU A 128 -23.53 18.65 23.49
CA GLU A 128 -22.41 18.10 24.26
C GLU A 128 -22.01 19.12 25.32
N ALA A 129 -21.66 18.63 26.50
CA ALA A 129 -21.20 19.43 27.63
C ALA A 129 -19.98 18.76 28.26
N LYS A 130 -18.86 19.47 28.35
CA LYS A 130 -17.61 18.97 28.95
C LYS A 130 -17.01 20.00 29.89
N ARG A 131 -16.60 19.56 31.08
CA ARG A 131 -15.95 20.45 32.05
C ARG A 131 -14.61 20.95 31.50
N GLN A 132 -14.38 22.26 31.57
CA GLN A 132 -13.15 22.89 31.09
C GLN A 132 -12.69 23.95 32.10
N GLY A 133 -11.73 23.59 32.95
CA GLY A 133 -11.28 24.44 34.06
C GLY A 133 -12.43 24.76 35.02
N ALA A 134 -12.64 26.05 35.31
CA ALA A 134 -13.76 26.54 36.12
C ALA A 134 -15.09 26.68 35.34
N GLY A 135 -15.08 26.45 34.02
CA GLY A 135 -16.24 26.60 33.15
C GLY A 135 -16.73 25.28 32.56
N LEU A 136 -17.75 25.39 31.72
CA LEU A 136 -18.35 24.29 30.99
C LEU A 136 -18.31 24.59 29.49
N GLN A 137 -17.54 23.81 28.73
CA GLN A 137 -17.55 23.90 27.28
C GLN A 137 -18.81 23.23 26.76
N TYR A 138 -19.54 23.91 25.89
CA TYR A 138 -20.71 23.35 25.21
C TYR A 138 -20.54 23.37 23.69
N ARG A 139 -21.25 22.44 23.05
CA ARG A 139 -21.42 22.41 21.60
C ARG A 139 -22.83 21.94 21.28
N ALA A 140 -23.51 22.71 20.46
CA ALA A 140 -24.89 22.44 20.09
C ALA A 140 -25.08 22.56 18.57
N ILE A 141 -25.99 21.74 18.05
CA ILE A 141 -26.43 21.75 16.66
C ILE A 141 -27.94 21.95 16.64
N PHE A 142 -28.39 22.97 15.91
CA PHE A 142 -29.79 23.29 15.73
C PHE A 142 -30.22 23.01 14.31
N MET A 143 -31.45 22.53 14.18
CA MET A 143 -32.07 22.30 12.88
C MET A 143 -33.53 22.72 12.91
N ARG A 144 -33.99 23.28 11.80
CA ARG A 144 -35.37 23.70 11.60
C ARG A 144 -35.87 23.15 10.28
N ASN A 145 -37.00 22.45 10.34
CA ASN A 145 -37.66 21.94 9.15
C ASN A 145 -38.67 22.99 8.65
N ALA A 146 -38.18 23.98 7.89
CA ALA A 146 -39.00 25.02 7.31
C ALA A 146 -38.67 25.24 5.83
N ASN A 147 -39.66 25.05 4.96
CA ASN A 147 -39.54 25.38 3.53
C ASN A 147 -40.09 26.80 3.33
N ASN A 148 -39.31 27.70 2.74
CA ASN A 148 -39.69 29.09 2.43
C ASN A 148 -40.28 29.87 3.63
N ALA A 149 -39.71 29.72 4.82
CA ALA A 149 -40.09 30.49 5.99
C ALA A 149 -39.04 31.57 6.31
N PRO A 150 -39.41 32.68 6.97
CA PRO A 150 -38.42 33.65 7.47
C PRO A 150 -37.44 32.98 8.43
N LYS A 151 -36.26 33.56 8.62
CA LYS A 151 -35.26 33.08 9.60
C LYS A 151 -35.88 32.89 10.98
N PHE A 152 -35.41 31.87 11.68
CA PHE A 152 -35.76 31.70 13.07
C PHE A 152 -35.01 32.76 13.86
N GLU A 153 -35.68 33.46 14.75
CA GLU A 153 -35.07 34.44 15.65
C GLU A 153 -35.44 34.09 17.08
N GLY A 154 -34.44 33.77 17.88
CA GLY A 154 -34.65 33.38 19.26
C GLY A 154 -33.41 33.57 20.12
N VAL A 155 -33.46 33.01 21.32
CA VAL A 155 -32.34 33.04 22.26
C VAL A 155 -32.10 31.67 22.87
N LEU A 156 -30.85 31.40 23.17
CA LEU A 156 -30.45 30.24 23.95
C LEU A 156 -30.57 30.55 25.45
N GLN A 157 -31.10 29.61 26.22
CA GLN A 157 -31.04 29.65 27.67
C GLN A 157 -30.40 28.36 28.17
N PHE A 158 -29.40 28.53 29.02
CA PHE A 158 -28.66 27.42 29.62
C PHE A 158 -29.06 27.29 31.09
N VAL A 159 -29.41 26.09 31.50
CA VAL A 159 -29.69 25.73 32.88
C VAL A 159 -28.76 24.58 33.25
N VAL A 160 -27.99 24.76 34.31
CA VAL A 160 -27.00 23.78 34.76
C VAL A 160 -27.44 23.26 36.13
N GLU A 161 -27.59 21.95 36.23
CA GLU A 161 -27.88 21.27 37.48
C GLU A 161 -26.60 20.64 38.01
N GLY A 162 -26.38 20.74 39.31
CA GLY A 162 -25.15 20.26 39.93
C GLY A 162 -25.19 20.37 41.43
N ARG A 163 -24.01 20.47 42.05
CA ARG A 163 -23.85 20.63 43.49
C ARG A 163 -22.99 21.86 43.81
N ALA A 164 -23.33 22.56 44.87
CA ALA A 164 -22.48 23.56 45.51
C ALA A 164 -22.39 23.21 47.00
N ASP A 165 -21.17 23.11 47.53
CA ASP A 165 -20.92 22.70 48.92
C ASP A 165 -21.66 21.41 49.33
N GLY A 166 -21.72 20.44 48.39
CA GLY A 166 -22.40 19.15 48.58
C GLY A 166 -23.94 19.20 48.52
N LYS A 167 -24.56 20.36 48.35
CA LYS A 167 -26.02 20.52 48.21
C LYS A 167 -26.42 20.64 46.74
N PRO A 168 -27.53 20.03 46.30
CA PRO A 168 -28.02 20.20 44.94
C PRO A 168 -28.36 21.66 44.69
N LEU A 169 -27.85 22.22 43.59
CA LEU A 169 -28.10 23.58 43.15
C LEU A 169 -28.34 23.59 41.64
N THR A 170 -29.37 24.31 41.22
CA THR A 170 -29.67 24.56 39.80
C THR A 170 -29.40 26.02 39.49
N VAL A 171 -28.52 26.26 38.53
CA VAL A 171 -28.10 27.60 38.10
C VAL A 171 -28.63 27.86 36.71
N THR A 172 -29.48 28.87 36.56
CA THR A 172 -29.82 29.40 35.23
C THR A 172 -28.80 30.47 34.87
N LEU A 173 -28.18 30.34 33.71
CA LEU A 173 -27.19 31.31 33.26
C LEU A 173 -27.89 32.54 32.68
N GLU A 174 -27.43 33.72 33.10
CA GLU A 174 -27.99 35.00 32.66
C GLU A 174 -27.64 35.31 31.19
N ASN A 175 -26.52 34.78 30.70
CA ASN A 175 -26.13 34.96 29.31
C ASN A 175 -27.08 34.19 28.39
N ARG A 176 -27.78 34.92 27.51
CA ARG A 176 -28.71 34.37 26.52
C ARG A 176 -28.28 34.76 25.10
N PRO A 177 -27.34 34.01 24.50
CA PRO A 177 -26.91 34.26 23.13
C PRO A 177 -28.09 34.25 22.15
N GLN A 178 -28.07 35.18 21.20
CA GLN A 178 -29.04 35.19 20.10
C GLN A 178 -28.80 33.98 19.18
N LEU A 179 -29.88 33.42 18.66
CA LEU A 179 -29.87 32.33 17.71
C LEU A 179 -30.70 32.74 16.49
N GLU A 180 -30.03 32.95 15.37
CA GLU A 180 -30.67 33.27 14.09
C GLU A 180 -30.23 32.27 13.01
N PHE A 181 -31.16 31.58 12.35
CA PHE A 181 -30.84 30.62 11.29
C PHE A 181 -32.03 30.22 10.41
N ASP A 182 -31.74 29.85 9.16
CA ASP A 182 -32.73 29.35 8.21
C ASP A 182 -33.03 27.86 8.43
N ALA A 183 -32.00 27.02 8.29
CA ALA A 183 -32.12 25.55 8.31
C ALA A 183 -31.24 24.89 9.38
N PHE A 184 -29.95 25.26 9.42
CA PHE A 184 -28.95 24.66 10.31
C PHE A 184 -28.07 25.72 10.95
N GLN A 185 -27.72 25.53 12.23
CA GLN A 185 -26.75 26.37 12.92
C GLN A 185 -25.97 25.56 13.95
N ARG A 186 -24.68 25.84 14.08
CA ARG A 186 -23.84 25.34 15.18
C ARG A 186 -23.56 26.47 16.16
N SER A 187 -23.66 26.19 17.45
CA SER A 187 -23.21 27.09 18.51
C SER A 187 -22.24 26.35 19.41
N ALA A 188 -21.16 27.01 19.81
CA ALA A 188 -20.20 26.49 20.76
C ALA A 188 -19.65 27.64 21.59
N GLY A 189 -19.26 27.34 22.82
CA GLY A 189 -18.71 28.33 23.72
C GLY A 189 -18.35 27.73 25.08
N ILE A 190 -17.92 28.60 25.99
CA ILE A 190 -17.64 28.25 27.37
C ILE A 190 -18.64 29.01 28.24
N LEU A 191 -19.31 28.27 29.11
CA LEU A 191 -20.23 28.78 30.11
C LEU A 191 -19.48 28.97 31.42
N ASN A 192 -19.53 30.17 31.98
CA ASN A 192 -18.97 30.44 33.30
C ASN A 192 -19.93 29.93 34.37
N LEU A 193 -19.40 29.21 35.35
CA LEU A 193 -20.15 28.68 36.47
C LEU A 193 -19.76 29.42 37.77
N PRO A 194 -20.64 29.45 38.79
CA PRO A 194 -20.28 29.96 40.10
C PRO A 194 -19.09 29.20 40.71
N GLU A 195 -18.30 29.88 41.54
CA GLU A 195 -17.20 29.22 42.25
C GLU A 195 -17.70 28.10 43.15
N GLY A 196 -16.96 26.99 43.22
CA GLY A 196 -17.33 25.81 44.00
C GLY A 196 -18.52 24.99 43.43
N PHE A 197 -19.03 25.35 42.24
CA PHE A 197 -20.11 24.61 41.60
C PHE A 197 -19.60 23.43 40.78
N GLU A 198 -20.12 22.25 41.07
CA GLU A 198 -19.85 21.00 40.36
C GLU A 198 -21.04 20.66 39.46
N PRO A 199 -20.93 20.84 38.13
CA PRO A 199 -22.03 20.60 37.21
C PRO A 199 -22.21 19.10 36.95
N ASP A 200 -23.45 18.61 37.06
CA ASP A 200 -23.84 17.23 36.76
C ASP A 200 -24.54 17.15 35.38
N LYS A 201 -25.46 18.09 35.09
CA LYS A 201 -26.26 18.10 33.86
C LYS A 201 -26.36 19.49 33.25
N LEU A 202 -26.40 19.54 31.92
CA LEU A 202 -26.68 20.75 31.15
C LEU A 202 -28.00 20.61 30.41
N THR A 203 -28.91 21.54 30.64
CA THR A 203 -30.15 21.71 29.87
C THR A 203 -30.03 22.96 28.99
N LEU A 204 -30.22 22.77 27.69
CA LEU A 204 -30.28 23.85 26.69
C LEU A 204 -31.72 24.04 26.23
N ASN A 205 -32.25 25.25 26.42
CA ASN A 205 -33.55 25.67 25.93
C ASN A 205 -33.38 26.64 24.76
N VAL A 206 -34.15 26.44 23.70
CA VAL A 206 -34.31 27.41 22.61
C VAL A 206 -35.63 28.13 22.80
N LEU A 207 -35.56 29.45 22.99
CA LEU A 207 -36.70 30.31 23.27
C LEU A 207 -37.01 31.20 22.06
N GLU A 208 -38.28 31.32 21.73
CA GLU A 208 -38.83 32.31 20.78
C GLU A 208 -39.82 33.20 21.54
N GLY A 209 -39.40 34.43 21.85
CA GLY A 209 -40.09 35.27 22.82
C GLY A 209 -40.14 34.63 24.21
N LYS A 210 -41.33 34.18 24.65
CA LYS A 210 -41.54 33.48 25.93
C LYS A 210 -41.74 31.97 25.78
N ALA A 211 -41.85 31.47 24.55
CA ALA A 211 -42.15 30.07 24.29
C ALA A 211 -40.87 29.25 24.18
N VAL A 212 -40.81 28.12 24.89
CA VAL A 212 -39.78 27.09 24.67
C VAL A 212 -40.14 26.34 23.39
N ARG A 213 -39.27 26.42 22.39
CA ARG A 213 -39.45 25.76 21.08
C ARG A 213 -38.75 24.41 21.03
N ALA A 214 -37.63 24.27 21.74
CA ALA A 214 -36.91 23.03 21.93
C ALA A 214 -36.19 23.04 23.28
N SER A 215 -36.04 21.86 23.89
CA SER A 215 -35.25 21.66 25.10
C SER A 215 -34.52 20.32 25.01
N HIS A 216 -33.26 20.28 25.44
CA HIS A 216 -32.48 19.04 25.51
C HIS A 216 -31.56 19.09 26.73
N THR A 217 -31.51 17.97 27.45
CA THR A 217 -30.64 17.79 28.60
C THR A 217 -29.59 16.72 28.30
N VAL A 218 -28.36 16.93 28.74
CA VAL A 218 -27.27 15.95 28.68
C VAL A 218 -26.48 15.95 29.98
N ASP A 219 -25.84 14.82 30.30
CA ASP A 219 -24.89 14.74 31.40
C ASP A 219 -23.59 15.48 31.03
N VAL A 220 -22.94 16.08 32.04
CA VAL A 220 -21.68 16.79 31.86
C VAL A 220 -20.53 15.81 31.95
N ALA A 221 -19.74 15.72 30.87
CA ALA A 221 -18.52 14.93 30.87
C ALA A 221 -17.44 15.56 31.78
N PRO A 222 -16.65 14.75 32.52
CA PRO A 222 -15.55 15.25 33.34
C PRO A 222 -14.47 15.93 32.49
N ALA A 223 -13.66 16.76 33.14
CA ALA A 223 -12.43 17.28 32.53
C ALA A 223 -11.43 16.12 32.39
N GLU A 224 -10.73 16.06 31.25
CA GLU A 224 -9.59 15.16 31.06
C GLU A 224 -8.38 15.61 31.88
#